data_AF-A0A7L5AS86-F1
#
_entry.id   AF-A0A7L5AS86-F1
#
_cell.length_a   1.000
_cell.length_b   1.000
_cell.length_c   1.000
_cell.angle_alpha   90.00
_cell.angle_beta   90.00
_cell.angle_gamma   90.00
#
_symmetry.space_group_name_H-M   'P 1'
#
loop_
_entity.id
_entity.type
_entity.pdbx_description
1 polymer ?
#
loop_
_entity_poly.entity_id
_entity_poly.type
_entity_poly.pdbx_seq_one_letter_code
_entity_poly.pdbx_strand_id
1 'polypeptide(L)' 'MNRSVTVTATRWSGGWELELDDDHHTQVAHLDRARQQVVDYLDTVDAATDHSSWEIDIVPQVDSLAQVRAVD' A
#
# COMPACT_ATOMS: atom_id res chain seq x y z
N MET A 1 -2.14 7.13 -21.20
CA MET A 1 -1.44 7.96 -20.19
C MET A 1 -1.09 7.03 -19.06
N ASN A 2 0.17 6.96 -18.63
CA ASN A 2 0.49 6.23 -17.39
C ASN A 2 0.00 7.06 -16.21
N ARG A 3 -0.87 6.46 -15.38
CA ARG A 3 -1.29 7.05 -14.11
C ARG A 3 -0.43 6.47 -13.00
N SER A 4 -0.07 7.32 -12.04
CA SER A 4 0.69 6.96 -10.86
C SER A 4 -0.16 7.15 -9.61
N VAL A 5 -0.04 6.22 -8.67
CA VAL A 5 -0.66 6.27 -7.34
C VAL A 5 0.41 5.93 -6.31
N THR A 6 0.53 6.76 -5.28
CA THR A 6 1.36 6.47 -4.10
C THR A 6 0.46 5.95 -3.01
N VAL A 7 0.85 4.84 -2.38
CA VAL A 7 0.07 4.16 -1.35
C VAL A 7 0.90 4.07 -0.08
N THR A 8 0.40 4.65 1.00
CA THR A 8 1.04 4.50 2.32
C THR A 8 0.67 3.14 2.90
N ALA A 9 1.68 2.36 3.27
CA ALA A 9 1.48 1.05 3.89
C ALA A 9 1.84 1.08 5.38
N THR A 10 0.84 0.96 6.26
CA THR A 10 1.01 1.00 7.72
C THR A 10 0.90 -0.39 8.33
N ARG A 11 1.91 -0.81 9.11
CA ARG A 11 1.94 -2.14 9.73
C ARG A 11 0.94 -2.22 10.89
N TRP A 12 0.21 -3.33 10.97
CA TRP A 12 -0.63 -3.69 12.11
C TRP A 12 -0.58 -5.20 12.39
N SER A 13 -1.30 -5.68 13.42
CA SER A 13 -1.28 -7.09 13.83
C SER A 13 -1.76 -8.06 12.76
N GLY A 14 -2.62 -7.61 11.83
CA GLY A 14 -3.18 -8.41 10.74
C GLY A 14 -2.40 -8.35 9.43
N GLY A 15 -1.37 -7.52 9.33
CA GLY A 15 -0.66 -7.28 8.07
C GLY A 15 -0.34 -5.82 7.86
N TRP A 16 -0.78 -5.27 6.74
CA TRP A 16 -0.59 -3.89 6.33
C TRP A 16 -1.93 -3.29 5.93
N GLU A 17 -2.21 -2.11 6.44
CA GLU A 17 -3.23 -1.21 5.88
C GLU A 17 -2.59 -0.45 4.72
N LEU A 18 -3.33 -0.26 3.64
CA LEU A 18 -2.92 0.39 2.40
C LEU A 18 -3.84 1.58 2.16
N GLU A 19 -3.35 2.79 2.38
CA GLU A 19 -4.06 4.05 2.19
C GLU A 19 -3.72 4.62 0.81
N LEU A 20 -4.72 4.75 -0.07
CA LEU A 20 -4.58 5.31 -1.42
C LEU A 20 -4.91 6.81 -1.41
N ASP A 21 -5.95 7.18 -0.66
CA ASP A 21 -6.37 8.55 -0.34
C ASP A 21 -7.28 8.53 0.91
N ASP A 22 -7.86 9.68 1.29
CA ASP A 22 -8.71 9.82 2.48
C ASP A 22 -9.92 8.86 2.51
N ASP A 23 -10.48 8.52 1.34
CA ASP A 23 -11.70 7.72 1.21
C ASP A 23 -11.42 6.26 0.79
N HIS A 24 -10.21 5.96 0.30
CA HIS A 24 -9.88 4.67 -0.29
C HIS A 24 -8.77 3.94 0.50
N HIS A 25 -9.20 2.89 1.19
CA HIS A 25 -8.35 2.05 2.04
C HIS A 25 -8.58 0.58 1.74
N THR A 26 -7.51 -0.20 1.73
CA THR A 26 -7.56 -1.67 1.66
C THR A 26 -6.48 -2.27 2.55
N GLN A 27 -6.38 -3.60 2.62
CA GLN A 27 -5.41 -4.26 3.50
C GLN A 27 -4.88 -5.55 2.90
N VAL A 28 -3.64 -5.89 3.27
CA VAL A 28 -2.99 -7.12 2.82
C VAL A 28 -2.14 -7.74 3.94
N ALA A 29 -2.10 -9.07 4.01
CA ALA A 29 -1.31 -9.76 5.05
C ALA A 29 0.22 -9.57 4.86
N HIS A 30 0.66 -9.59 3.60
CA HIS A 30 2.08 -9.54 3.21
C HIS A 30 2.34 -8.43 2.20
N LEU A 31 3.41 -7.66 2.43
CA LEU A 31 3.71 -6.45 1.67
C LEU A 31 4.06 -6.73 0.20
N ASP A 32 4.60 -7.91 -0.12
CA ASP A 32 4.85 -8.37 -1.49
C ASP A 32 3.58 -8.49 -2.33
N ARG A 33 2.41 -8.53 -1.68
CA ARG A 33 1.09 -8.58 -2.33
C ARG A 33 0.39 -7.22 -2.41
N ALA A 34 0.96 -6.17 -1.83
CA ALA A 34 0.32 -4.86 -1.73
C ALA A 34 -0.05 -4.27 -3.09
N ARG A 35 0.85 -4.33 -4.08
CA ARG A 35 0.56 -3.85 -5.43
C ARG A 35 -0.68 -4.52 -6.03
N GLN A 36 -0.75 -5.86 -5.97
CA GLN A 36 -1.89 -6.58 -6.55
C GLN A 36 -3.18 -6.24 -5.81
N GLN A 37 -3.12 -6.14 -4.47
CA GLN A 37 -4.28 -5.76 -3.67
C GLN A 37 -4.83 -4.37 -4.04
N VAL A 38 -3.96 -3.42 -4.37
CA VAL A 38 -4.34 -2.08 -4.84
C VAL A 38 -5.02 -2.15 -6.21
N VAL A 39 -4.47 -2.93 -7.15
CA VAL A 39 -5.10 -3.14 -8.47
C VAL A 39 -6.48 -3.77 -8.33
N ASP A 40 -6.59 -4.86 -7.56
CA ASP A 40 -7.86 -5.57 -7.35
C ASP A 40 -8.92 -4.67 -6.70
N TYR A 41 -8.49 -3.81 -5.77
CA TYR A 41 -9.35 -2.82 -5.15
C TYR A 41 -9.85 -1.77 -6.16
N LEU A 42 -8.95 -1.19 -6.96
CA LEU A 42 -9.31 -0.20 -7.98
C LEU A 42 -10.22 -0.80 -9.06
N ASP A 43 -9.99 -2.03 -9.49
CA ASP A 43 -10.87 -2.75 -10.43
C ASP A 43 -12.25 -3.04 -9.83
N THR A 44 -12.36 -3.13 -8.50
CA THR A 44 -13.65 -3.24 -7.80
C THR A 44 -14.40 -1.90 -7.76
N VAL A 45 -13.67 -0.80 -7.58
CA VAL A 45 -14.22 0.57 -7.51
C VAL A 45 -14.62 1.09 -8.89
N ASP A 46 -13.77 0.87 -9.91
CA ASP A 46 -13.99 1.28 -11.30
C ASP A 46 -13.57 0.19 -12.29
N ALA A 47 -14.45 -0.79 -12.49
CA ALA A 47 -14.22 -1.90 -13.42
C ALA A 47 -14.12 -1.50 -14.90
N ALA A 48 -14.46 -0.26 -15.26
CA ALA A 48 -14.37 0.21 -16.65
C ALA A 48 -12.97 0.71 -17.01
N THR A 49 -12.15 1.02 -16.01
CA THR A 49 -10.77 1.48 -16.17
C THR A 49 -9.81 0.31 -16.00
N ASP A 50 -8.87 0.15 -16.94
CA ASP A 50 -7.78 -0.82 -16.80
C ASP A 50 -6.66 -0.26 -15.92
N HIS A 51 -6.51 -0.82 -14.71
CA HIS A 51 -5.49 -0.44 -13.74
C HIS A 51 -4.20 -1.27 -13.85
N SER A 52 -4.17 -2.31 -14.68
CA SER A 52 -3.03 -3.26 -14.74
C SER A 52 -1.70 -2.60 -15.12
N SER A 53 -1.78 -1.52 -15.91
CA SER A 53 -0.63 -0.75 -16.41
C SER A 53 -0.24 0.45 -15.53
N TRP A 54 -0.95 0.70 -14.43
CA TRP A 54 -0.67 1.84 -13.57
C TRP A 54 0.64 1.65 -12.79
N GLU A 55 1.32 2.77 -12.56
CA GLU A 55 2.45 2.85 -11.64
C GLU A 55 1.89 2.97 -10.23
N ILE A 56 2.27 2.04 -9.34
CA ILE A 56 1.76 1.97 -7.98
C ILE A 56 2.97 1.86 -7.06
N ASP A 57 3.23 2.95 -6.34
CA ASP A 57 4.36 3.08 -5.42
C ASP A 57 3.86 2.79 -4.01
N ILE A 58 4.21 1.61 -3.50
CA ILE A 58 3.94 1.24 -2.11
C ILE A 58 5.04 1.82 -1.22
N VAL A 59 4.67 2.70 -0.30
CA VAL A 59 5.58 3.35 0.66
C VAL A 59 5.28 2.83 2.06
N PRO A 60 6.06 1.87 2.57
CA PRO A 60 5.89 1.39 3.93
C PRO A 60 6.25 2.49 4.91
N GLN A 61 5.32 2.78 5.81
CA GLN A 61 5.61 3.61 6.97
C GLN A 61 6.44 2.79 7.94
N VAL A 62 7.76 2.90 7.79
CA VAL A 62 8.72 2.40 8.78
C VAL A 62 8.95 3.49 9.81
N ASP A 63 8.48 3.27 11.03
CA ASP A 63 8.91 4.09 12.15
C ASP A 63 10.45 4.03 12.19
N SER A 64 11.08 5.20 12.11
CA SER A 64 12.54 5.34 12.00
C SER A 64 13.26 4.49 13.06
N LEU A 65 14.47 4.02 12.72
CA LEU A 65 15.40 3.12 13.44
C LEU A 65 15.76 3.46 14.92
N ALA A 66 14.95 4.25 15.64
CA ALA A 66 15.20 4.78 16.97
C ALA A 66 15.10 3.78 18.15
N GLN A 67 15.17 2.47 17.90
CA GLN A 67 15.23 1.45 18.97
C GLN A 67 16.47 0.56 18.92
N VAL A 68 17.55 0.97 18.26
CA VAL A 68 18.87 0.40 18.58
C VAL A 68 19.40 1.11 19.84
N ARG A 69 18.88 0.72 21.01
CA ARG A 69 19.66 0.86 22.25
C ARG A 69 20.76 -0.18 22.19
N ALA A 70 21.91 0.20 21.65
CA ALA A 70 23.15 -0.44 22.07
C ALA A 70 23.27 -0.16 23.57
N VAL A 71 23.08 -1.20 24.38
CA VAL A 71 23.51 -1.19 25.78
C VAL A 71 25.03 -1.32 25.75
N ASP A 72 25.71 -0.35 26.36
CA ASP A 72 27.16 -0.39 26.67
C ASP A 72 27.54 -1.67 27.43
#